data_AF-A0A2T4AX46-F1
#
_entry.id   AF-A0A2T4AX46-F1
#
_cell.length_a   1.000
_cell.length_b   1.000
_cell.length_c   1.000
_cell.angle_alpha   90.00
_cell.angle_beta   90.00
_cell.angle_gamma   90.00
#
_symmetry.space_group_name_H-M   'P 1'
#
loop_
_entity.id
_entity.type
_entity.pdbx_description
1 polymer ?
#
loop_
_entity_poly.entity_id
_entity_poly.type
_entity_poly.pdbx_seq_one_letter_code
_entity_poly.pdbx_strand_id
1 'polypeptide(L)' 'LSLLLAGLVAAQDFTGQPECAIPCLQDAIPKAGCALTDTACACKPDVQAKLLGLVGPCLLSKCSPGDLAKAQAAAADAC' A
#
# COMPACT_ATOMS: atom_id res chain seq x y z
N LEU A 1 -4.53 20.95 7.60
CA LEU A 1 -4.71 19.57 8.10
C LEU A 1 -4.60 18.63 6.89
N SER A 2 -3.40 18.45 6.32
CA SER A 2 -3.27 17.86 4.97
C SER A 2 -2.10 16.85 4.83
N LEU A 3 -1.54 16.35 5.94
CA LEU A 3 -0.33 15.51 5.93
C LEU A 3 -0.55 14.04 6.37
N LEU A 4 -1.79 13.56 6.49
CA LEU A 4 -2.06 12.24 7.10
C LEU A 4 -2.43 11.11 6.10
N LEU A 5 -2.46 11.37 4.79
CA LEU A 5 -2.82 10.34 3.79
C LEU A 5 -1.67 9.91 2.87
N ALA A 6 -0.46 10.48 3.00
CA ALA A 6 0.65 10.24 2.07
C ALA A 6 1.48 8.97 2.37
N GLY A 7 0.89 7.90 2.91
CA GLY A 7 1.68 6.81 3.52
C GLY A 7 1.13 5.40 3.36
N LEU A 8 0.40 5.07 2.29
CA LEU A 8 -0.05 3.68 2.05
C LEU A 8 0.36 3.11 0.68
N VAL A 9 1.38 3.67 0.02
CA VAL A 9 1.73 3.27 -1.35
C VAL A 9 2.65 2.06 -1.44
N ALA A 10 2.28 1.02 -2.17
CA ALA A 10 3.22 -0.06 -2.48
C ALA A 10 4.37 0.36 -3.42
N ALA A 11 5.60 0.03 -3.00
CA ALA A 11 6.84 0.11 -3.79
C ALA A 11 6.84 -0.80 -5.03
N GLN A 12 7.69 -0.46 -6.00
CA GLN A 12 7.84 -1.06 -7.34
C GLN A 12 8.06 -2.59 -7.33
N ASP A 13 8.58 -3.13 -6.22
CA ASP A 13 8.87 -4.55 -6.00
C ASP A 13 8.44 -5.04 -4.60
N PHE A 14 7.58 -4.29 -3.90
CA PHE A 14 7.22 -4.55 -2.49
C PHE A 14 8.43 -4.60 -1.54
N THR A 15 9.56 -4.01 -1.91
CA THR A 15 10.75 -3.91 -1.04
C THR A 15 10.41 -3.26 0.28
N GLY A 16 10.85 -3.87 1.39
CA GLY A 16 10.57 -3.40 2.75
C GLY A 16 9.18 -3.80 3.27
N GLN A 17 8.33 -4.35 2.42
CA GLN A 17 6.98 -4.75 2.80
C GLN A 17 6.98 -6.09 3.54
N PRO A 18 6.22 -6.23 4.64
CA PRO A 18 6.13 -7.51 5.32
C PRO A 18 5.45 -8.54 4.43
N GLU A 19 5.87 -9.80 4.53
CA GLU A 19 5.37 -10.89 3.69
C GLU A 19 3.84 -11.04 3.72
N CYS A 20 3.22 -10.73 4.87
CA CYS A 20 1.77 -10.75 5.04
C CYS A 20 1.02 -9.72 4.17
N ALA A 21 1.67 -8.61 3.80
CA ALA A 21 1.07 -7.50 3.08
C ALA A 21 1.21 -7.62 1.57
N ILE A 22 2.24 -8.33 1.08
CA ILE A 22 2.50 -8.53 -0.35
C ILE A 22 1.26 -9.07 -1.11
N PRO A 23 0.62 -10.18 -0.70
CA PRO A 23 -0.55 -10.69 -1.42
C PRO A 23 -1.74 -9.72 -1.38
N CYS A 24 -1.90 -8.95 -0.29
CA CYS A 24 -2.94 -7.94 -0.19
C CYS A 24 -2.74 -6.81 -1.19
N LEU A 25 -1.49 -6.36 -1.37
CA LEU A 25 -1.17 -5.28 -2.29
C LEU A 25 -1.23 -5.73 -3.76
N GLN A 26 -0.76 -6.96 -4.04
CA GLN A 26 -0.88 -7.57 -5.37
C GLN A 26 -2.34 -7.68 -5.84
N ASP A 27 -3.28 -7.90 -4.92
CA ASP A 27 -4.71 -7.93 -5.22
C ASP A 27 -5.32 -6.52 -5.34
N ALA A 28 -4.91 -5.57 -4.47
CA ALA A 28 -5.49 -4.23 -4.40
C ALA A 28 -5.02 -3.28 -5.51
N ILE A 29 -3.75 -3.32 -5.92
CA ILE A 29 -3.17 -2.36 -6.88
C ILE A 29 -3.83 -2.41 -8.25
N PRO A 30 -4.06 -3.60 -8.86
CA PRO A 30 -4.79 -3.69 -10.13
C PRO A 30 -6.23 -3.20 -10.01
N LYS A 31 -6.89 -3.44 -8.86
CA LYS A 31 -8.26 -2.97 -8.59
C LYS A 31 -8.33 -1.45 -8.43
N ALA A 32 -7.24 -0.82 -8.00
CA ALA A 32 -7.11 0.64 -7.97
C ALA A 32 -6.84 1.25 -9.36
N GLY A 33 -6.55 0.43 -10.38
CA GLY A 33 -6.33 0.83 -11.76
C GLY A 33 -4.87 1.00 -12.16
N CYS A 34 -3.93 0.50 -11.37
CA CYS A 34 -2.49 0.58 -11.65
C CYS A 34 -1.90 -0.80 -11.97
N ALA A 35 -0.83 -0.83 -12.76
CA ALA A 35 -0.01 -2.04 -12.87
C ALA A 35 0.79 -2.22 -11.56
N LEU A 36 1.13 -3.48 -11.22
CA LEU A 36 1.91 -3.78 -10.01
C LEU A 36 3.27 -3.08 -9.98
N THR A 37 3.86 -2.86 -11.15
CA THR A 37 5.15 -2.19 -11.34
C THR A 37 5.00 -0.69 -11.58
N ASP A 38 3.77 -0.14 -11.63
CA ASP A 38 3.53 1.29 -11.86
C ASP A 38 3.36 2.01 -10.52
N THR A 39 4.50 2.16 -9.82
CA THR A 39 4.54 2.87 -8.54
C THR A 39 4.11 4.32 -8.70
N ALA A 40 4.45 4.98 -9.81
CA ALA A 40 4.01 6.35 -10.07
C ALA A 40 2.48 6.48 -10.11
N CYS A 41 1.78 5.49 -10.68
CA CYS A 41 0.32 5.39 -10.60
C CYS A 41 -0.16 5.14 -9.16
N ALA A 42 0.43 4.16 -8.46
CA ALA A 42 0.07 3.84 -7.08
C ALA A 42 0.27 5.03 -6.11
N CYS A 43 1.25 5.89 -6.37
CA CYS A 43 1.56 7.08 -5.59
C CYS A 43 0.56 8.23 -5.79
N LYS A 44 -0.32 8.20 -6.80
CA LYS A 44 -1.26 9.31 -7.03
C LYS A 44 -2.23 9.45 -5.85
N PRO A 45 -2.50 10.67 -5.35
CA PRO A 45 -3.34 10.86 -4.17
C PRO A 45 -4.72 10.20 -4.26
N ASP A 46 -5.36 10.21 -5.44
CA ASP A 46 -6.66 9.59 -5.67
C ASP A 46 -6.59 8.05 -5.69
N VAL A 47 -5.46 7.49 -6.13
CA VAL A 47 -5.20 6.04 -6.12
C VAL A 47 -4.89 5.58 -4.70
N GLN A 48 -4.10 6.33 -3.93
CA GLN A 48 -3.82 6.03 -2.52
C GLN A 48 -5.10 5.95 -1.68
N ALA A 49 -6.02 6.90 -1.89
CA ALA A 49 -7.31 6.91 -1.22
C ALA A 49 -8.15 5.66 -1.55
N LYS A 50 -8.09 5.17 -2.80
CA LYS A 50 -8.74 3.91 -3.19
C LYS A 50 -8.04 2.69 -2.59
N LEU A 51 -6.71 2.65 -2.65
CA LEU A 51 -5.89 1.56 -2.13
C LEU A 51 -6.15 1.34 -0.65
N LEU A 52 -6.24 2.39 0.15
CA LEU A 52 -6.61 2.34 1.57
C LEU A 52 -7.86 1.48 1.83
N GLY A 53 -8.93 1.69 1.05
CA GLY A 53 -10.18 0.94 1.17
C GLY A 53 -10.09 -0.49 0.65
N LEU A 54 -9.28 -0.73 -0.39
CA LEU A 54 -9.11 -2.03 -1.02
C LEU A 54 -8.19 -2.97 -0.20
N VAL A 55 -7.09 -2.43 0.32
CA VAL A 55 -6.03 -3.20 0.99
C VAL A 55 -6.28 -3.33 2.49
N GLY A 56 -6.90 -2.33 3.12
CA GLY A 56 -7.08 -2.24 4.57
C GLY A 56 -7.68 -3.50 5.21
N PRO A 57 -8.82 -4.03 4.73
CA PRO A 57 -9.41 -5.25 5.28
C PRO A 57 -8.49 -6.47 5.20
N CYS A 58 -7.73 -6.61 4.11
CA CYS A 58 -6.79 -7.71 3.95
C CYS A 58 -5.62 -7.61 4.93
N LEU A 59 -5.02 -6.42 5.06
CA LEU A 59 -3.92 -6.18 6.00
C LEU A 59 -4.35 -6.44 7.44
N LEU A 60 -5.50 -5.92 7.86
CA LEU A 60 -6.02 -6.14 9.23
C LEU A 60 -6.30 -7.62 9.54
N SER A 61 -6.59 -8.44 8.53
CA SER A 61 -6.83 -9.88 8.69
C SER A 61 -5.56 -10.73 8.65
N LYS A 62 -4.46 -10.22 8.07
CA LYS A 62 -3.28 -11.03 7.73
C LYS A 62 -2.01 -10.58 8.45
N CYS A 63 -1.94 -9.32 8.84
CA CYS A 63 -0.75 -8.70 9.38
C CYS A 63 -0.92 -8.33 10.87
N SER A 64 0.16 -8.46 11.63
CA SER A 64 0.20 -7.95 13.00
C SER A 64 0.26 -6.42 13.02
N PRO A 65 -0.08 -5.74 14.14
CA PRO A 65 0.07 -4.29 14.26
C PRO A 65 1.49 -3.78 13.94
N GLY A 66 2.53 -4.57 14.28
CA GLY A 66 3.91 -4.25 13.93
C GLY A 66 4.18 -4.34 12.42
N ASP A 67 3.56 -5.30 11.74
CA ASP A 67 3.64 -5.42 10.29
C ASP A 67 2.85 -4.31 9.58
N LEU A 68 1.71 -3.87 10.13
CA LEU A 68 0.99 -2.71 9.61
C LEU A 68 1.85 -1.45 9.64
N ALA A 69 2.58 -1.23 10.74
CA ALA A 69 3.50 -0.09 10.87
C ALA A 69 4.67 -0.18 9.86
N LYS A 70 5.25 -1.37 9.68
CA LYS A 70 6.27 -1.60 8.63
C LYS A 70 5.68 -1.38 7.24
N ALA A 71 4.46 -1.85 7.01
CA ALA A 71 3.80 -1.76 5.73
C ALA A 71 3.55 -0.31 5.32
N GLN A 72 3.20 0.52 6.31
CA GLN A 72 3.04 1.96 6.18
C GLN A 72 4.38 2.68 5.96
N ALA A 73 5.44 2.29 6.67
CA ALA A 73 6.77 2.89 6.52
C ALA A 73 7.36 2.63 5.13
N ALA A 74 7.43 1.36 4.71
CA ALA A 74 7.88 1.01 3.37
C ALA A 74 7.00 1.63 2.28
N ALA A 75 5.72 1.89 2.60
CA ALA A 75 4.85 2.61 1.71
C ALA A 75 5.15 4.10 1.56
N ALA A 76 5.59 4.75 2.64
CA ALA A 76 6.00 6.15 2.63
C ALA A 76 7.35 6.34 1.95
N ASP A 77 8.29 5.40 2.10
CA ASP A 77 9.59 5.41 1.40
C ASP A 77 9.46 5.32 -0.13
N ALA A 78 8.32 4.83 -0.65
CA ALA A 78 8.12 4.58 -2.06
C ALA A 78 7.68 5.79 -2.92
N CYS A 79 7.23 6.94 -2.36
CA CYS A 79 6.43 7.96 -3.11
C CYS A 79 6.70 9.46 -2.95
#